data_AF-A0A8H5S418-F1
#
_entry.id   AF-A0A8H5S418-F1
#
_cell.length_a   1.000
_cell.length_b   1.000
_cell.length_c   1.000
_cell.angle_alpha   90.00
_cell.angle_beta   90.00
_cell.angle_gamma   90.00
#
_symmetry.space_group_name_H-M   'P 1'
#
loop_
_entity.id
_entity.type
_entity.pdbx_description
1 polymer ?
#
loop_
_entity_poly.entity_id
_entity_poly.type
_entity_poly.pdbx_seq_one_letter_code
_entity_poly.pdbx_strand_id
1 'polypeptide(L)'
;MPTVIPSYEYPEASLVDTFDRDARIQYFFDVATYFGALDHQVLQVTRESCTQRVCSDFHRMDEWIVDDATFHYTLESAIWEMFFRHLGDEAPEFPWTLDHFPLRAYNVPDIYREWRIANGLKVACSMSPSPTRSEDGS
;
A
#
# COMPACT_ATOMS: atom_id res chain seq x y z
N MET A 1 -36.02 -22.37 -12.37
CA MET A 1 -35.02 -22.71 -11.34
C MET A 1 -34.57 -21.39 -10.73
N PRO A 2 -34.92 -21.06 -9.48
CA PRO A 2 -34.40 -19.86 -8.85
C PRO A 2 -32.94 -20.14 -8.47
N THR A 3 -32.02 -19.38 -9.06
CA THR A 3 -30.61 -19.38 -8.69
C THR A 3 -30.53 -18.81 -7.28
N VAL A 4 -30.27 -19.68 -6.30
CA VAL A 4 -29.89 -19.26 -4.95
C VAL A 4 -28.53 -18.59 -5.10
N ILE A 5 -28.53 -17.26 -5.17
CA ILE A 5 -27.31 -16.47 -5.00
C ILE A 5 -26.88 -16.75 -3.56
N PRO A 6 -25.71 -17.36 -3.31
CA PRO A 6 -25.20 -17.45 -1.95
C PRO A 6 -25.14 -16.01 -1.46
N SER A 7 -25.80 -15.70 -0.35
CA SER A 7 -25.60 -14.44 0.34
C SER A 7 -24.16 -14.45 0.85
N TYR A 8 -23.21 -14.06 0.00
CA TYR A 8 -21.88 -13.73 0.45
C TYR A 8 -22.07 -12.55 1.40
N GLU A 9 -21.76 -12.75 2.68
CA GLU A 9 -21.74 -11.66 3.64
C GLU A 9 -20.60 -10.70 3.27
N TYR A 10 -20.80 -9.41 3.53
CA TYR A 10 -19.76 -8.42 3.28
C TYR A 10 -18.55 -8.71 4.19
N PRO A 11 -17.31 -8.71 3.67
CA PRO A 11 -16.13 -8.97 4.47
C PRO A 11 -15.96 -7.96 5.62
N GLU A 12 -15.79 -8.46 6.84
CA GLU A 12 -15.68 -7.65 8.06
C GLU A 12 -14.25 -7.16 8.27
N ALA A 13 -14.00 -5.86 8.05
CA ALA A 13 -12.66 -5.27 8.11
C ALA A 13 -12.03 -5.30 9.51
N SER A 14 -12.86 -5.27 10.56
CA SER A 14 -12.41 -5.26 11.95
C SER A 14 -11.74 -6.58 12.40
N LEU A 15 -11.91 -7.66 11.61
CA LEU A 15 -11.30 -8.97 11.86
C LEU A 15 -9.94 -9.15 11.18
N VAL A 16 -9.53 -8.19 10.35
CA VAL A 16 -8.28 -8.28 9.57
C VAL A 16 -7.10 -7.83 10.45
N ASP A 17 -6.04 -8.65 10.49
CA ASP A 17 -4.76 -8.19 11.03
C ASP A 17 -4.13 -7.19 10.06
N THR A 18 -4.29 -5.91 10.37
CA THR A 18 -3.80 -4.81 9.53
C THR A 18 -2.28 -4.68 9.55
N PHE A 19 -1.57 -5.37 10.44
CA PHE A 19 -0.11 -5.45 10.44
C PHE A 19 0.40 -6.46 9.42
N ASP A 20 -0.43 -7.42 9.03
CA ASP A 20 -0.16 -8.39 7.97
C ASP A 20 -0.59 -7.83 6.60
N ARG A 21 0.41 -7.59 5.74
CA ARG A 21 0.18 -7.11 4.38
C ARG A 21 -0.63 -8.10 3.54
N ASP A 22 -0.41 -9.38 3.71
CA ASP A 22 -1.11 -10.39 2.91
C ASP A 22 -2.57 -10.51 3.35
N ALA A 23 -2.85 -10.32 4.66
CA ALA A 23 -4.22 -10.23 5.17
C ALA A 23 -4.98 -9.02 4.60
N ARG A 24 -4.35 -7.84 4.52
CA ARG A 24 -4.96 -6.66 3.89
C ARG A 24 -5.23 -6.84 2.40
N ILE A 25 -4.30 -7.48 1.68
CA ILE A 25 -4.47 -7.82 0.26
C ILE A 25 -5.60 -8.82 0.07
N GLN A 26 -5.69 -9.84 0.93
CA GLN A 26 -6.78 -10.81 0.86
C GLN A 26 -8.14 -10.14 1.10
N TYR A 27 -8.24 -9.25 2.09
CA TYR A 27 -9.45 -8.49 2.34
C TYR A 27 -9.89 -7.66 1.11
N PHE A 28 -8.95 -7.00 0.44
CA PHE A 28 -9.23 -6.29 -0.81
C PHE A 28 -9.85 -7.22 -1.86
N PHE A 29 -9.29 -8.42 -2.04
CA PHE A 29 -9.82 -9.41 -2.99
C PHE A 29 -11.20 -9.93 -2.60
N ASP A 30 -11.45 -10.13 -1.31
CA ASP A 30 -12.74 -10.59 -0.81
C ASP A 30 -13.82 -9.53 -1.09
N VAL A 31 -13.51 -8.24 -0.88
CA VAL A 31 -14.44 -7.14 -1.18
C VAL A 31 -14.64 -6.98 -2.70
N ALA A 32 -13.56 -7.05 -3.49
CA ALA A 32 -13.68 -7.03 -4.95
C ALA A 32 -14.52 -8.19 -5.48
N THR A 33 -14.42 -9.37 -4.88
CA THR A 33 -15.23 -10.55 -5.20
C THR A 33 -16.69 -10.34 -4.81
N TYR A 34 -16.94 -9.77 -3.62
CA TYR A 34 -18.29 -9.46 -3.14
C TYR A 34 -19.06 -8.56 -4.14
N PHE A 35 -18.40 -7.52 -4.67
CA PHE A 35 -18.99 -6.63 -5.68
C PHE A 35 -18.96 -7.20 -7.11
N GLY A 36 -18.40 -8.39 -7.33
CA GLY A 36 -18.22 -8.96 -8.68
C GLY A 36 -17.27 -8.14 -9.55
N ALA A 37 -16.37 -7.37 -8.94
CA ALA A 37 -15.47 -6.42 -9.58
C ALA A 37 -14.01 -6.92 -9.67
N LEU A 38 -13.73 -8.15 -9.25
CA LEU A 38 -12.37 -8.70 -9.25
C LEU A 38 -11.84 -8.88 -10.68
N ASP A 39 -11.05 -7.91 -11.13
CA ASP A 39 -10.27 -7.96 -12.36
C ASP A 39 -8.79 -7.70 -12.03
N HIS A 40 -7.96 -8.73 -12.20
CA HIS A 40 -6.54 -8.67 -11.89
C HIS A 40 -5.76 -7.73 -12.81
N GLN A 41 -6.17 -7.58 -14.07
CA GLN A 41 -5.49 -6.68 -15.01
C GLN A 41 -5.79 -5.23 -14.65
N VAL A 42 -7.05 -4.91 -14.35
CA VAL A 42 -7.46 -3.58 -13.88
C VAL A 42 -6.74 -3.26 -12.56
N LEU A 43 -6.67 -4.21 -11.62
CA LEU A 43 -5.94 -4.01 -10.37
C LEU A 43 -4.47 -3.72 -10.61
N GLN A 44 -3.81 -4.47 -11.50
CA GLN A 44 -2.39 -4.25 -11.80
C GLN A 44 -2.16 -2.83 -12.35
N VAL A 45 -2.95 -2.42 -13.35
CA VAL A 45 -2.84 -1.08 -13.95
C VAL A 45 -3.12 0.01 -12.93
N THR A 46 -4.16 -0.16 -12.10
CA THR A 46 -4.49 0.78 -11.01
C THR A 46 -3.35 0.88 -10.01
N ARG A 47 -2.75 -0.25 -9.62
CA ARG A 47 -1.63 -0.28 -8.68
C ARG A 47 -0.40 0.44 -9.23
N GLU A 48 -0.03 0.20 -10.48
CA GLU A 48 1.10 0.87 -11.14
C GLU A 48 0.88 2.39 -11.22
N SER A 49 -0.31 2.80 -11.66
CA SER A 49 -0.70 4.21 -11.75
C SER A 49 -0.69 4.91 -10.39
N CYS A 50 -1.28 4.29 -9.36
CA CYS A 50 -1.31 4.83 -8.00
C CYS A 50 0.10 4.90 -7.40
N THR A 51 0.95 3.90 -7.65
CA THR A 51 2.35 3.92 -7.21
C THR A 51 3.08 5.12 -7.81
N GLN A 52 2.96 5.33 -9.12
CA GLN A 52 3.58 6.48 -9.78
C GLN A 52 3.08 7.81 -9.20
N ARG A 53 1.77 7.94 -8.99
CA ARG A 53 1.16 9.16 -8.44
C ARG A 53 1.60 9.43 -7.00
N VAL A 54 1.46 8.45 -6.11
CA VAL A 54 1.79 8.60 -4.69
C VAL A 54 3.27 8.90 -4.50
N CYS A 55 4.16 8.20 -5.20
CA CYS A 55 5.59 8.48 -5.14
C CYS A 55 5.93 9.90 -5.67
N SER A 56 5.29 10.32 -6.77
CA SER A 56 5.43 11.68 -7.30
C SER A 56 4.94 12.73 -6.31
N ASP A 57 3.81 12.49 -5.66
CA ASP A 57 3.24 13.42 -4.66
C ASP A 57 4.17 13.55 -3.45
N PHE A 58 4.70 12.45 -2.90
CA PHE A 58 5.72 12.51 -1.85
C PHE A 58 6.97 13.30 -2.29
N HIS A 59 7.45 13.07 -3.51
CA HIS A 59 8.57 13.85 -4.01
C HIS A 59 8.25 15.35 -4.10
N ARG A 60 7.07 15.72 -4.60
CA ARG A 60 6.62 17.11 -4.72
C ARG A 60 6.43 17.81 -3.37
N MET A 61 6.16 17.03 -2.31
CA MET A 61 6.10 17.52 -0.93
C MET A 61 7.49 17.62 -0.28
N ASP A 62 8.58 17.42 -1.05
CA ASP A 62 9.94 17.35 -0.54
C ASP A 62 10.11 16.31 0.58
N GLU A 63 9.38 15.19 0.49
CA GLU A 63 9.55 14.06 1.41
C GLU A 63 10.72 13.20 0.94
N TRP A 64 11.80 13.19 1.71
CA TRP A 64 13.00 12.41 1.40
C TRP A 64 12.96 11.03 2.06
N ILE A 65 12.26 10.92 3.18
CA ILE A 65 12.04 9.71 3.95
C ILE A 65 10.55 9.69 4.29
N VAL A 66 9.86 8.67 3.82
CA VAL A 66 8.47 8.39 4.18
C VAL A 66 8.49 7.11 5.00
N ASP A 67 7.80 7.07 6.12
CA ASP A 67 7.69 5.84 6.91
C ASP A 67 6.74 4.83 6.24
N ASP A 68 6.91 3.55 6.57
CA ASP A 68 6.13 2.46 5.98
C ASP A 68 4.62 2.64 6.20
N ALA A 69 4.18 3.11 7.37
CA ALA A 69 2.75 3.25 7.67
C ALA A 69 2.12 4.30 6.76
N THR A 70 2.70 5.49 6.71
CA THR A 70 2.24 6.60 5.87
C THR A 70 2.22 6.19 4.40
N PHE A 71 3.28 5.54 3.92
CA PHE A 71 3.36 5.12 2.52
C PHE A 71 2.29 4.08 2.18
N HIS A 72 2.18 3.01 2.97
CA HIS A 72 1.25 1.92 2.69
C HIS A 72 -0.21 2.37 2.85
N TYR A 73 -0.53 3.15 3.87
CA TYR A 73 -1.86 3.75 4.02
C TYR A 73 -2.22 4.61 2.80
N THR A 74 -1.33 5.51 2.38
CA THR A 74 -1.58 6.42 1.25
C THR A 74 -1.72 5.65 -0.06
N LEU A 75 -0.88 4.65 -0.29
CA LEU A 75 -0.92 3.84 -1.51
C LEU A 75 -2.16 2.94 -1.56
N GLU A 76 -2.46 2.21 -0.48
CA GLU A 76 -3.56 1.26 -0.44
C GLU A 76 -4.92 1.97 -0.49
N SER A 77 -5.08 3.11 0.19
CA SER A 77 -6.30 3.93 0.08
C SER A 77 -6.49 4.52 -1.32
N ALA A 78 -5.41 4.98 -1.99
CA ALA A 78 -5.49 5.46 -3.36
C ALA A 78 -5.87 4.35 -4.35
N ILE A 79 -5.30 3.14 -4.20
CA ILE A 79 -5.66 1.97 -5.01
C ILE A 79 -7.12 1.62 -4.79
N TRP A 80 -7.58 1.60 -3.53
CA TRP A 80 -8.96 1.31 -3.17
C TRP A 80 -9.93 2.27 -3.86
N GLU A 81 -9.73 3.58 -3.69
CA GLU A 81 -10.58 4.61 -4.28
C GLU A 81 -10.60 4.48 -5.81
N MET A 82 -9.42 4.35 -6.44
CA MET A 82 -9.33 4.26 -7.90
C MET A 82 -9.94 2.99 -8.47
N PHE A 83 -9.78 1.85 -7.78
CA PHE A 83 -10.28 0.56 -8.24
C PHE A 83 -11.81 0.50 -8.15
N PHE A 84 -12.38 0.90 -7.02
CA PHE A 84 -13.82 0.84 -6.80
C PHE A 84 -14.61 2.02 -7.35
N ARG A 85 -13.95 3.07 -7.85
CA ARG A 85 -14.61 4.28 -8.41
C ARG A 85 -15.72 3.98 -9.42
N HIS A 86 -15.57 2.92 -10.22
CA HIS A 86 -16.55 2.55 -11.24
C HIS A 86 -17.93 2.15 -10.66
N LEU A 87 -18.00 1.82 -9.37
CA LEU A 87 -19.24 1.51 -8.66
C LEU A 87 -20.04 2.76 -8.26
N GLY A 88 -19.49 3.97 -8.43
CA GLY A 88 -20.17 5.22 -8.09
C GLY A 88 -20.54 5.28 -6.62
N ASP A 89 -21.81 5.54 -6.32
CA ASP A 89 -22.32 5.67 -4.94
C ASP A 89 -22.31 4.34 -4.16
N GLU A 90 -22.15 3.20 -4.83
CA GLU A 90 -22.03 1.88 -4.20
C GLU A 90 -20.56 1.51 -3.88
N ALA A 91 -19.59 2.37 -4.22
CA ALA A 91 -18.19 2.12 -3.93
C ALA A 91 -17.97 2.02 -2.40
N PRO A 92 -17.33 0.94 -1.90
CA PRO A 92 -17.06 0.82 -0.49
C PRO A 92 -16.03 1.87 -0.04
N GLU A 93 -16.19 2.38 1.17
CA GLU A 93 -15.18 3.24 1.79
C GLU A 93 -13.95 2.41 2.18
N PHE A 94 -12.78 3.05 2.15
CA PHE A 94 -11.56 2.41 2.63
C PHE A 94 -11.68 2.18 4.15
N PRO A 95 -11.52 0.94 4.64
CA PRO A 95 -12.00 0.58 5.98
C PRO A 95 -11.05 0.94 7.12
N TRP A 96 -9.83 1.38 6.82
CA TRP A 96 -8.78 1.62 7.82
C TRP A 96 -8.31 3.06 7.83
N THR A 97 -7.91 3.53 9.00
CA THR A 97 -7.17 4.78 9.20
C THR A 97 -5.67 4.50 9.29
N LEU A 98 -4.85 5.56 9.23
CA LEU A 98 -3.38 5.47 9.31
C LEU A 98 -2.88 4.69 10.55
N ASP A 99 -3.59 4.84 11.66
CA ASP A 99 -3.33 4.24 12.97
C ASP A 99 -3.49 2.71 12.99
N HIS A 100 -4.06 2.13 11.94
CA HIS A 100 -4.11 0.68 11.75
C HIS A 100 -2.85 0.11 11.07
N PHE A 101 -1.94 0.95 10.57
CA PHE A 101 -0.73 0.50 9.89
C PHE A 101 0.48 0.47 10.84
N PRO A 102 1.42 -0.49 10.67
CA PRO A 102 2.57 -0.60 11.55
C PRO A 102 3.50 0.61 11.41
N LEU A 103 3.65 1.39 12.49
CA LEU A 103 4.70 2.39 12.63
C LEU A 103 6.08 1.70 12.67
N ARG A 104 6.62 1.32 11.51
CA ARG A 104 8.02 0.88 11.45
C ARG A 104 8.94 2.10 11.52
N ALA A 105 9.92 2.02 12.40
CA ALA A 105 10.94 3.05 12.55
C ALA A 105 11.75 3.20 11.24
N TYR A 106 11.66 4.37 10.62
CA TYR A 106 12.62 4.97 9.69
C TYR A 106 13.24 4.06 8.61
N ASN A 107 12.43 3.23 7.97
CA ASN A 107 12.81 2.64 6.69
C ASN A 107 12.05 3.34 5.57
N VAL A 108 12.76 3.73 4.52
CA VAL A 108 12.12 4.14 3.27
C VAL A 108 11.52 2.87 2.65
N PRO A 109 10.20 2.82 2.37
CA PRO A 109 9.59 1.68 1.73
C PRO A 109 10.35 1.31 0.46
N ASP A 110 10.61 0.02 0.26
CA ASP A 110 11.39 -0.46 -0.91
C ASP A 110 10.80 0.07 -2.22
N ILE A 111 9.46 0.15 -2.31
CA ILE A 111 8.75 0.69 -3.48
C ILE A 111 9.11 2.16 -3.73
N TYR A 112 9.09 3.03 -2.71
CA TYR A 112 9.42 4.45 -2.89
C TYR A 112 10.90 4.62 -3.19
N ARG A 113 11.76 3.84 -2.54
CA ARG A 113 13.20 3.81 -2.79
C ARG A 113 13.52 3.43 -4.22
N GLU A 114 12.98 2.31 -4.70
CA GLU A 114 13.15 1.84 -6.09
C GLU A 114 12.63 2.85 -7.10
N TRP A 115 11.45 3.44 -6.83
CA TRP A 115 10.90 4.50 -7.66
C TRP A 115 11.84 5.71 -7.76
N ARG A 116 12.43 6.16 -6.65
CA ARG A 116 13.41 7.27 -6.66
C ARG A 116 14.65 6.92 -7.49
N ILE A 117 15.16 5.69 -7.39
CA ILE A 117 16.29 5.21 -8.20
C ILE A 117 15.94 5.26 -9.69
N ALA A 118 14.78 4.71 -10.07
CA ALA A 118 14.33 4.67 -11.46
C ALA A 118 14.16 6.07 -12.08
N ASN A 119 13.88 7.08 -11.25
CA ASN A 119 13.72 8.48 -11.66
C ASN A 119 14.99 9.33 -11.47
N GLY A 120 16.14 8.72 -11.16
CA GLY A 120 17.42 9.43 -10.99
C GLY A 120 17.48 10.37 -9.77
N LEU A 121 16.61 10.15 -8.78
CA LEU A 121 16.52 10.96 -7.57
C LEU A 121 17.45 10.41 -6.47
N LYS A 122 17.90 11.30 -5.59
CA LYS A 122 18.70 10.90 -4.42
C LYS A 122 17.87 10.01 -3.49
N VAL A 123 18.43 8.90 -3.07
CA VAL A 123 17.84 8.01 -2.06
C VAL A 123 18.53 8.28 -0.73
N ALA A 124 17.77 8.36 0.37
CA ALA A 124 18.35 8.34 1.69
C ALA A 124 19.07 7.00 1.88
N CYS A 125 20.40 7.00 1.97
CA CYS A 125 21.13 5.79 2.34
C CYS A 125 20.64 5.39 3.74
N SER A 126 20.12 4.17 3.87
CA SER A 126 20.07 3.53 5.19
C SER A 126 21.46 3.69 5.79
N MET A 127 21.54 4.19 7.04
CA MET A 127 22.82 4.30 7.72
C MET A 127 23.54 2.96 7.57
N SER A 128 24.62 2.94 6.79
CA SER A 128 25.52 1.80 6.79
C SER A 128 25.98 1.65 8.24
N PRO A 129 26.02 0.44 8.83
CA PRO A 129 26.67 0.28 10.12
C PRO A 129 28.06 0.90 9.97
N SER A 130 28.37 1.85 10.84
CA SER A 130 29.65 2.57 10.86
C SER A 130 30.77 1.57 10.61
N PRO A 131 31.77 1.88 9.76
CA PRO A 131 32.88 0.96 9.58
C PRO A 131 33.49 0.72 10.95
N THR A 132 33.44 -0.52 11.42
CA THR A 132 34.13 -0.96 12.62
C THR A 132 35.56 -0.47 12.47
N ARG A 133 35.94 0.49 13.31
CA ARG A 133 37.30 0.98 13.42
C ARG A 133 38.15 -0.26 13.69
N SER A 134 38.87 -0.73 12.67
CA SER A 134 39.98 -1.66 12.87
C SER A 134 40.90 -0.99 13.89
N GLU A 135 40.90 -1.52 15.11
CA GLU A 135 41.98 -1.30 16.06
C GLU A 135 43.21 -2.00 15.46
N ASP A 136 43.96 -1.22 14.69
CA ASP A 136 45.40 -1.45 14.53
C ASP A 136 46.08 -0.89 15.79
N GLY A 137 46.88 -1.74 16.45
CA GLY A 137 47.77 -1.40 17.56
C GLY A 137 47.60 -2.37 18.75
N SER A 138 48.59 -3.15 19.18
CA SER A 138 50.05 -3.19 18.92
C SER A 138 50.57 -4.61 19.17
#